data_AF-A0A7X3EYZ3-F1
#
_entry.id   AF-A0A7X3EYZ3-F1
#
_cell.length_a   1.000
_cell.length_b   1.000
_cell.length_c   1.000
_cell.angle_alpha   90.00
_cell.angle_beta   90.00
_cell.angle_gamma   90.00
#
_symmetry.space_group_name_H-M   'P 1'
#
loop_
_entity.id
_entity.type
_entity.pdbx_description
1 polymer ?
#
loop_
_entity_poly.entity_id
_entity_poly.type
_entity_poly.pdbx_seq_one_letter_code
_entity_poly.pdbx_strand_id
1 'polypeptide(L)'
;MPAINASRHHGLLDLPALRKRAKRLLTALKNHEADDTREQLRTLGLPGPDYRLADTQWLVAREAGFASWPRLKAHADAVAFAARHPGFSADDEAAVQHWRCGNDIAHSLRTAGFTGAFQMFEDPMVMGPVPALPEAQYWQVRGAYVQQAFKLTPQDLEQRQAVQRNALAGLSHDSQLVLWCEADAYDQLFLIRVLASLPGLPRRLELIEIDQVPGIERFIGIGQLAPDLLAWLWPQRRALGEDALALARQAWAAYTAPDPQAWARLAGRQHTALPLLGRALARQLQELPGAIDGLSLTERLLLRALASRGEMAAGRVFGQLMMQDDPLPYLGDMMFHVLLQPLIHGPQPLLLEGPGEAWAQRRLQLTPLAEQVLAGKVHWLDCHPAPHWVGGVLIDAADRPWVVSEQGEVWRRR
;
A
#
# COMPACT_ATOMS: atom_id res chain seq x y z
N MET A 1 11.10 14.00 -19.35
CA MET A 1 10.08 12.94 -19.38
C MET A 1 8.85 13.48 -20.11
N PRO A 2 8.18 12.73 -20.99
CA PRO A 2 6.97 13.23 -21.65
C PRO A 2 5.89 13.52 -20.58
N ALA A 3 5.11 14.60 -20.78
CA ALA A 3 4.09 15.07 -19.82
C ALA A 3 3.07 13.99 -19.39
N ILE A 4 2.89 12.94 -20.20
CA ILE A 4 2.03 11.79 -19.90
C ILE A 4 2.57 10.97 -18.74
N ASN A 5 3.88 10.72 -18.68
CA ASN A 5 4.46 9.89 -17.63
C ASN A 5 4.31 10.56 -16.26
N ALA A 6 4.47 11.88 -16.16
CA ALA A 6 4.23 12.60 -14.91
C ALA A 6 2.75 12.48 -14.46
N SER A 7 1.80 12.72 -15.37
CA SER A 7 0.36 12.60 -15.05
C SER A 7 -0.07 11.19 -14.65
N ARG A 8 0.59 10.14 -15.17
CA ARG A 8 0.30 8.74 -14.82
C ARG A 8 0.81 8.33 -13.43
N HIS A 9 1.63 9.16 -12.79
CA HIS A 9 2.05 8.96 -11.39
C HIS A 9 1.07 9.60 -10.41
N HIS A 10 0.73 10.88 -10.59
CA HIS A 10 -0.08 11.64 -9.62
C HIS A 10 -1.56 11.82 -9.98
N GLY A 11 -2.00 11.30 -11.14
CA GLY A 11 -3.39 11.25 -11.57
C GLY A 11 -4.00 12.56 -12.10
N LEU A 12 -3.30 13.70 -11.98
CA LEU A 12 -3.80 14.97 -12.52
C LEU A 12 -3.48 15.08 -14.01
N LEU A 13 -4.54 15.21 -14.83
CA LEU A 13 -4.46 15.24 -16.28
C LEU A 13 -4.40 16.67 -16.83
N ASP A 14 -3.39 16.98 -17.64
CA ASP A 14 -3.34 18.22 -18.44
C ASP A 14 -4.15 18.06 -19.73
N LEU A 15 -5.46 18.23 -19.63
CA LEU A 15 -6.38 18.09 -20.75
C LEU A 15 -6.04 19.01 -21.95
N PRO A 16 -5.65 20.29 -21.76
CA PRO A 16 -5.13 21.13 -22.85
C PRO A 16 -3.91 20.52 -23.57
N ALA A 17 -2.90 20.05 -22.83
CA ALA A 17 -1.72 19.44 -23.43
C ALA A 17 -2.05 18.13 -24.17
N LEU A 18 -2.93 17.29 -23.62
CA LEU A 18 -3.40 16.06 -24.26
C LEU A 18 -4.16 16.35 -25.57
N ARG A 19 -5.02 17.39 -25.59
CA ARG A 19 -5.67 17.85 -26.83
C ARG A 19 -4.67 18.29 -27.88
N LYS A 20 -3.65 19.07 -27.47
CA LYS A 20 -2.58 19.53 -28.37
C LYS A 20 -1.77 18.36 -28.92
N ARG A 21 -1.52 17.33 -28.10
CA ARG A 21 -0.84 16.09 -28.54
C ARG A 21 -1.67 15.32 -29.56
N ALA A 22 -2.95 15.07 -29.31
CA ALA A 22 -3.81 14.35 -30.26
C ALA A 22 -3.84 15.03 -31.64
N LYS A 23 -3.90 16.38 -31.67
CA LYS A 23 -3.80 17.15 -32.91
C LYS A 23 -2.44 16.99 -33.60
N ARG A 24 -1.33 17.07 -32.85
CA ARG A 24 0.03 16.85 -33.40
C ARG A 24 0.21 15.46 -34.00
N LEU A 25 -0.28 14.42 -33.32
CA LEU A 25 -0.27 13.05 -33.83
C LEU A 25 -1.04 12.92 -35.15
N LEU A 26 -2.22 13.55 -35.24
CA LEU A 26 -2.99 13.54 -36.48
C LEU A 26 -2.25 14.23 -37.63
N THR A 27 -1.62 15.38 -37.36
CA THR A 27 -0.80 16.09 -38.34
C THR A 27 0.36 15.22 -38.83
N ALA A 28 1.10 14.59 -37.90
CA ALA A 28 2.22 13.73 -38.26
C ALA A 28 1.78 12.48 -39.05
N LEU A 29 0.64 11.87 -38.71
CA LEU A 29 0.07 10.76 -39.47
C LEU A 29 -0.27 11.16 -40.91
N LYS A 30 -0.85 12.36 -41.09
CA LYS A 30 -1.17 12.92 -42.42
C LYS A 30 0.07 13.26 -43.25
N ASN A 31 1.16 13.62 -42.59
CA ASN A 31 2.45 13.89 -43.24
C ASN A 31 3.31 12.63 -43.46
N HIS A 32 2.82 11.45 -43.06
CA HIS A 32 3.57 10.19 -43.09
C HIS A 32 4.83 10.18 -42.18
N GLU A 33 4.82 10.94 -41.08
CA GLU A 33 5.95 11.13 -40.14
C GLU A 33 5.78 10.37 -38.82
N ALA A 34 4.80 9.46 -38.71
CA ALA A 34 4.41 8.81 -37.45
C ALA A 34 4.11 7.32 -37.61
N ASP A 35 5.10 6.55 -38.05
CA ASP A 35 4.98 5.10 -38.29
C ASP A 35 4.63 4.32 -37.01
N ASP A 36 5.27 4.65 -35.88
CA ASP A 36 4.95 4.03 -34.58
C ASP A 36 3.50 4.26 -34.16
N THR A 37 3.00 5.49 -34.33
CA THR A 37 1.60 5.84 -34.04
C THR A 37 0.64 5.06 -34.94
N ARG A 38 1.01 4.85 -36.21
CA ARG A 38 0.22 4.07 -37.16
C ARG A 38 0.11 2.61 -36.69
N GLU A 39 1.21 2.04 -36.22
CA GLU A 39 1.22 0.66 -35.72
C GLU A 39 0.43 0.49 -34.42
N GLN A 40 0.53 1.47 -33.52
CA GLN A 40 -0.30 1.51 -32.31
C GLN A 40 -1.80 1.57 -32.65
N LEU A 41 -2.21 2.41 -33.62
CA LEU A 41 -3.61 2.50 -34.04
C LEU A 41 -4.10 1.21 -34.70
N ARG A 42 -3.26 0.54 -35.51
CA ARG A 42 -3.58 -0.78 -36.08
C ARG A 42 -3.77 -1.84 -35.00
N THR A 43 -2.91 -1.85 -33.99
CA THR A 43 -3.04 -2.75 -32.83
C THR A 43 -4.34 -2.50 -32.08
N LEU A 44 -4.82 -1.26 -32.07
CA LEU A 44 -6.13 -0.88 -31.55
C LEU A 44 -7.29 -1.18 -32.52
N GLY A 45 -7.04 -1.78 -33.69
CA GLY A 45 -8.08 -2.15 -34.66
C GLY A 45 -8.44 -1.06 -35.67
N LEU A 46 -7.62 -0.01 -35.81
CA LEU A 46 -7.80 1.06 -36.79
C LEU A 46 -6.76 0.93 -37.92
N PRO A 47 -7.12 0.34 -39.09
CA PRO A 47 -6.14 0.00 -40.14
C PRO A 47 -5.61 1.21 -40.93
N GLY A 48 -6.30 2.35 -40.89
CA GLY A 48 -6.00 3.53 -41.70
C GLY A 48 -6.44 3.38 -43.16
N PRO A 49 -5.94 4.22 -44.10
CA PRO A 49 -5.02 5.34 -43.89
C PRO A 49 -5.71 6.64 -43.42
N ASP A 50 -7.04 6.70 -43.48
CA ASP A 50 -7.84 7.91 -43.23
C ASP A 50 -8.10 8.16 -41.74
N TYR A 51 -7.03 8.42 -40.99
CA TYR A 51 -7.13 8.73 -39.57
C TYR A 51 -7.81 10.07 -39.32
N ARG A 52 -8.67 10.10 -38.31
CA ARG A 52 -9.41 11.28 -37.83
C ARG A 52 -8.87 11.70 -36.47
N LEU A 53 -9.24 12.91 -36.04
CA LEU A 53 -8.88 13.40 -34.70
C LEU A 53 -9.44 12.48 -33.59
N ALA A 54 -10.60 11.87 -33.80
CA ALA A 54 -11.18 10.92 -32.85
C ALA A 54 -10.27 9.69 -32.63
N ASP A 55 -9.58 9.23 -33.67
CA ASP A 55 -8.67 8.07 -33.61
C ASP A 55 -7.42 8.39 -32.78
N THR A 56 -6.80 9.55 -33.03
CA THR A 56 -5.63 9.98 -32.24
C THR A 56 -6.02 10.37 -30.82
N GLN A 57 -7.21 10.94 -30.61
CA GLN A 57 -7.76 11.16 -29.26
C GLN A 57 -8.00 9.85 -28.52
N TRP A 58 -8.47 8.81 -29.20
CA TRP A 58 -8.66 7.49 -28.61
C TRP A 58 -7.33 6.86 -28.20
N LEU A 59 -6.32 6.91 -29.07
CA LEU A 59 -4.95 6.47 -28.73
C LEU A 59 -4.42 7.22 -27.50
N VAL A 60 -4.48 8.56 -27.48
CA VAL A 60 -4.04 9.36 -26.33
C VAL A 60 -4.81 8.98 -25.06
N ALA A 61 -6.11 8.70 -25.16
CA ALA A 61 -6.90 8.27 -24.02
C ALA A 61 -6.47 6.90 -23.50
N ARG A 62 -6.21 5.93 -24.38
CA ARG A 62 -5.74 4.59 -24.02
C ARG A 62 -4.37 4.63 -23.35
N GLU A 63 -3.44 5.41 -23.89
CA GLU A 63 -2.10 5.61 -23.29
C GLU A 63 -2.19 6.30 -21.93
N ALA A 64 -3.18 7.16 -21.72
CA ALA A 64 -3.46 7.77 -20.43
C ALA A 64 -4.28 6.86 -19.49
N GLY A 65 -4.54 5.60 -19.83
CA GLY A 65 -5.26 4.64 -18.96
C GLY A 65 -6.79 4.70 -19.04
N PHE A 66 -7.36 5.39 -20.03
CA PHE A 66 -8.82 5.52 -20.19
C PHE A 66 -9.32 4.72 -21.37
N ALA A 67 -10.52 4.13 -21.23
CA ALA A 67 -11.15 3.38 -22.32
C ALA A 67 -11.55 4.27 -23.52
N SER A 68 -11.79 5.57 -23.30
CA SER A 68 -12.21 6.51 -24.33
C SER A 68 -11.88 7.97 -23.97
N TRP A 69 -11.80 8.82 -24.99
CA TRP A 69 -11.58 10.25 -24.82
C TRP A 69 -12.67 10.97 -24.01
N PRO A 70 -13.98 10.67 -24.17
CA PRO A 70 -15.02 11.22 -23.30
C PRO A 70 -14.85 10.87 -21.82
N ARG A 71 -14.44 9.63 -21.49
CA ARG A 71 -14.18 9.22 -20.09
C ARG A 71 -12.99 9.97 -19.50
N LEU A 72 -11.92 10.12 -20.28
CA LEU A 72 -10.76 10.92 -19.88
C LEU A 72 -11.17 12.37 -19.59
N LYS A 73 -11.90 12.99 -20.53
CA LYS A 73 -12.38 14.36 -20.37
C LYS A 73 -13.29 14.51 -19.15
N ALA A 74 -14.25 13.59 -18.97
CA ALA A 74 -15.18 13.64 -17.83
C ALA A 74 -14.44 13.52 -16.49
N HIS A 75 -13.43 12.65 -16.40
CA HIS A 75 -12.59 12.53 -15.21
C HIS A 75 -11.79 13.82 -14.95
N ALA A 76 -11.10 14.35 -15.97
CA ALA A 76 -10.33 15.59 -15.84
C ALA A 76 -11.22 16.79 -15.44
N ASP A 77 -12.39 16.92 -16.06
CA ASP A 77 -13.36 17.97 -15.76
C ASP A 77 -13.93 17.80 -14.33
N ALA A 78 -14.20 16.57 -13.87
CA ALA A 78 -14.68 16.29 -12.51
C ALA A 78 -13.64 16.63 -11.44
N VAL A 79 -12.38 16.26 -11.65
CA VAL A 79 -11.26 16.63 -10.77
C VAL A 79 -11.12 18.16 -10.70
N ALA A 80 -11.07 18.82 -11.85
CA ALA A 80 -10.94 20.28 -11.91
C ALA A 80 -12.18 21.02 -11.38
N PHE A 81 -13.36 20.41 -11.43
CA PHE A 81 -14.57 20.96 -10.83
C PHE A 81 -14.51 20.86 -9.31
N ALA A 82 -14.19 19.68 -8.77
CA ALA A 82 -14.07 19.46 -7.33
C ALA A 82 -13.03 20.39 -6.69
N ALA A 83 -11.86 20.53 -7.33
CA ALA A 83 -10.79 21.40 -6.86
C ALA A 83 -11.17 22.90 -6.83
N ARG A 84 -12.01 23.36 -7.76
CA ARG A 84 -12.48 24.77 -7.82
C ARG A 84 -13.68 25.05 -6.92
N HIS A 85 -14.36 24.01 -6.45
CA HIS A 85 -15.57 24.13 -5.64
C HIS A 85 -15.48 23.26 -4.38
N PRO A 86 -14.46 23.45 -3.52
CA PRO A 86 -14.31 22.65 -2.30
C PRO A 86 -15.57 22.73 -1.42
N GLY A 87 -16.15 23.94 -1.27
CA GLY A 87 -17.39 24.15 -0.51
C GLY A 87 -18.68 23.58 -1.13
N PHE A 88 -18.66 23.08 -2.36
CA PHE A 88 -19.86 22.53 -3.01
C PHE A 88 -20.17 21.08 -2.57
N SER A 89 -19.19 20.38 -1.98
CA SER A 89 -19.38 19.00 -1.50
C SER A 89 -18.67 18.68 -0.18
N ALA A 90 -17.96 19.67 0.40
CA ALA A 90 -17.17 19.45 1.59
C ALA A 90 -18.04 18.96 2.76
N ASP A 91 -19.05 19.69 3.24
CA ASP A 91 -19.59 19.43 4.60
C ASP A 91 -18.46 19.11 5.61
N ASP A 92 -17.28 19.70 5.36
CA ASP A 92 -16.08 19.49 6.14
C ASP A 92 -16.07 20.61 7.16
N GLU A 93 -16.10 20.21 8.42
CA GLU A 93 -16.29 21.11 9.55
C GLU A 93 -15.05 21.04 10.43
N ALA A 94 -14.73 22.13 11.12
CA ALA A 94 -13.59 22.18 12.05
C ALA A 94 -13.64 21.09 13.15
N ALA A 95 -14.82 20.52 13.42
CA ALA A 95 -15.02 19.44 14.37
C ALA A 95 -14.70 18.03 13.82
N VAL A 96 -14.54 17.88 12.50
CA VAL A 96 -14.18 16.61 11.86
C VAL A 96 -12.69 16.32 12.10
N GLN A 97 -12.38 15.05 12.38
CA GLN A 97 -11.03 14.54 12.46
C GLN A 97 -10.76 13.66 11.23
N HIS A 98 -9.75 14.01 10.44
CA HIS A 98 -9.26 13.21 9.34
C HIS A 98 -8.14 12.29 9.82
N TRP A 99 -8.36 10.98 9.77
CA TRP A 99 -7.38 10.00 10.22
C TRP A 99 -6.67 9.34 9.04
N ARG A 100 -5.34 9.22 9.14
CA ARG A 100 -4.47 8.57 8.14
C ARG A 100 -3.35 7.82 8.87
N CYS A 101 -2.85 6.75 8.26
CA CYS A 101 -1.76 5.95 8.82
C CYS A 101 -0.35 6.59 8.69
N GLY A 102 -0.29 7.81 8.13
CA GLY A 102 0.91 8.59 7.85
C GLY A 102 0.57 10.06 7.70
N ASN A 103 1.55 10.90 7.33
CA ASN A 103 1.37 12.36 7.17
C ASN A 103 1.41 12.83 5.71
N ASP A 104 1.48 11.91 4.76
CA ASP A 104 1.69 12.10 3.32
C ASP A 104 0.61 12.97 2.66
N ILE A 105 -0.62 12.97 3.19
CA ILE A 105 -1.71 13.81 2.70
C ILE A 105 -2.00 15.05 3.57
N ALA A 106 -1.31 15.23 4.70
CA ALA A 106 -1.67 16.26 5.68
C ALA A 106 -1.58 17.68 5.08
N HIS A 107 -0.54 17.94 4.28
CA HIS A 107 -0.40 19.21 3.56
C HIS A 107 -1.42 19.33 2.42
N SER A 108 -1.59 18.27 1.63
CA SER A 108 -2.52 18.25 0.50
C SER A 108 -3.97 18.47 0.91
N LEU A 109 -4.40 17.95 2.07
CA LEU A 109 -5.72 18.24 2.64
C LEU A 109 -5.89 19.74 2.93
N ARG A 110 -4.92 20.38 3.58
CA ARG A 110 -4.98 21.84 3.80
C ARG A 110 -5.01 22.62 2.50
N THR A 111 -4.21 22.24 1.52
CA THR A 111 -4.19 22.86 0.19
C THR A 111 -5.50 22.68 -0.56
N ALA A 112 -6.19 21.55 -0.37
CA ALA A 112 -7.51 21.28 -0.95
C ALA A 112 -8.67 21.98 -0.21
N GLY A 113 -8.38 22.71 0.89
CA GLY A 113 -9.35 23.52 1.62
C GLY A 113 -10.05 22.81 2.79
N PHE A 114 -9.58 21.63 3.21
CA PHE A 114 -10.08 20.95 4.39
C PHE A 114 -9.71 21.72 5.67
N THR A 115 -10.66 21.83 6.58
CA THR A 115 -10.55 22.59 7.85
C THR A 115 -10.57 21.70 9.09
N GLY A 116 -10.98 20.43 8.94
CA GLY A 116 -10.93 19.44 10.01
C GLY A 116 -9.51 19.18 10.53
N ALA A 117 -9.42 18.71 11.77
CA ALA A 117 -8.15 18.35 12.40
C ALA A 117 -7.55 17.10 11.74
N PHE A 118 -6.23 17.11 11.49
CA PHE A 118 -5.53 15.93 10.98
C PHE A 118 -4.99 15.08 12.12
N GLN A 119 -5.33 13.80 12.13
CA GLN A 119 -4.88 12.82 13.12
C GLN A 119 -4.06 11.72 12.43
N MET A 120 -2.78 11.67 12.74
CA MET A 120 -1.89 10.61 12.26
C MET A 120 -1.90 9.43 13.24
N PHE A 121 -1.92 8.20 12.72
CA PHE A 121 -1.68 6.97 13.46
C PHE A 121 -0.65 6.11 12.74
N GLU A 122 0.63 6.23 13.12
CA GLU A 122 1.76 5.73 12.32
C GLU A 122 2.40 4.43 12.82
N ASP A 123 1.86 3.73 13.83
CA ASP A 123 2.42 2.44 14.28
C ASP A 123 2.39 1.40 13.13
N PRO A 124 3.55 0.89 12.67
CA PRO A 124 3.63 -0.03 11.54
C PRO A 124 3.26 -1.45 11.98
N MET A 125 1.95 -1.70 12.11
CA MET A 125 1.40 -2.98 12.58
C MET A 125 1.60 -4.14 11.61
N VAL A 126 2.09 -3.90 10.39
CA VAL A 126 2.48 -4.94 9.42
C VAL A 126 3.79 -5.65 9.78
N MET A 127 4.55 -5.16 10.77
CA MET A 127 5.82 -5.74 11.18
C MET A 127 6.04 -5.69 12.70
N GLY A 128 6.78 -6.67 13.19
CA GLY A 128 7.03 -6.85 14.62
C GLY A 128 5.84 -7.44 15.38
N PRO A 129 5.98 -7.58 16.71
CA PRO A 129 4.95 -8.19 17.55
C PRO A 129 3.71 -7.29 17.61
N VAL A 130 2.54 -7.86 17.32
CA VAL A 130 1.23 -7.20 17.53
C VAL A 130 0.38 -8.13 18.40
N PRO A 131 0.73 -8.30 19.69
CA PRO A 131 0.13 -9.33 20.53
C PRO A 131 -1.22 -8.89 21.10
N ALA A 132 -2.09 -9.87 21.42
CA ALA A 132 -3.33 -9.65 22.15
C ALA A 132 -3.06 -9.35 23.64
N LEU A 133 -2.71 -8.09 23.94
CA LEU A 133 -2.40 -7.61 25.29
C LEU A 133 -3.29 -6.43 25.70
N PRO A 134 -3.43 -6.17 27.02
CA PRO A 134 -3.99 -4.91 27.50
C PRO A 134 -3.21 -3.71 26.95
N GLU A 135 -3.92 -2.61 26.70
CA GLU A 135 -3.41 -1.41 26.00
C GLU A 135 -2.03 -0.94 26.50
N ALA A 136 -1.85 -0.81 27.83
CA ALA A 136 -0.58 -0.35 28.40
C ALA A 136 0.60 -1.28 28.07
N GLN A 137 0.40 -2.60 28.08
CA GLN A 137 1.43 -3.58 27.75
C GLN A 137 1.65 -3.67 26.24
N TYR A 138 0.58 -3.54 25.44
CA TYR A 138 0.66 -3.46 23.98
C TYR A 138 1.62 -2.34 23.56
N TRP A 139 1.45 -1.13 24.09
CA TRP A 139 2.30 0.01 23.75
C TRP A 139 3.77 -0.16 24.17
N GLN A 140 4.04 -0.84 25.29
CA GLN A 140 5.40 -1.18 25.70
C GLN A 140 6.08 -2.11 24.67
N VAL A 141 5.38 -3.18 24.26
CA VAL A 141 5.89 -4.15 23.28
C VAL A 141 6.11 -3.50 21.91
N ARG A 142 5.14 -2.73 21.42
CA ARG A 142 5.26 -1.98 20.17
C ARG A 142 6.39 -0.96 20.22
N GLY A 143 6.53 -0.27 21.35
CA GLY A 143 7.54 0.78 21.51
C GLY A 143 8.95 0.22 21.47
N ALA A 144 9.19 -0.88 22.19
CA ALA A 144 10.48 -1.57 22.15
C ALA A 144 10.84 -2.01 20.71
N TYR A 145 9.87 -2.57 19.98
CA TYR A 145 10.10 -2.97 18.59
C TYR A 145 10.42 -1.79 17.68
N VAL A 146 9.58 -0.75 17.67
CA VAL A 146 9.75 0.41 16.79
C VAL A 146 11.07 1.14 17.10
N GLN A 147 11.43 1.26 18.39
CA GLN A 147 12.70 1.84 18.79
C GLN A 147 13.89 1.07 18.21
N GLN A 148 13.88 -0.25 18.33
CA GLN A 148 14.96 -1.10 17.83
C GLN A 148 15.01 -1.10 16.30
N ALA A 149 13.87 -1.30 15.64
CA ALA A 149 13.77 -1.43 14.20
C ALA A 149 14.15 -0.13 13.48
N PHE A 150 13.63 1.01 13.94
CA PHE A 150 13.82 2.31 13.28
C PHE A 150 14.86 3.20 13.95
N LYS A 151 15.55 2.68 14.97
CA LYS A 151 16.63 3.39 15.71
C LYS A 151 16.17 4.74 16.27
N LEU A 152 14.94 4.81 16.77
CA LEU A 152 14.38 6.04 17.35
C LEU A 152 15.03 6.36 18.70
N THR A 153 15.12 7.64 19.02
CA THR A 153 15.49 8.05 20.38
C THR A 153 14.34 7.74 21.36
N PRO A 154 14.62 7.51 22.66
CA PRO A 154 13.57 7.32 23.65
C PRO A 154 12.56 8.48 23.70
N GLN A 155 13.03 9.71 23.47
CA GLN A 155 12.19 10.91 23.46
C GLN A 155 11.24 10.92 22.24
N ASP A 156 11.75 10.67 21.04
CA ASP A 156 10.92 10.61 19.83
C ASP A 156 9.89 9.50 19.92
N LEU A 157 10.28 8.34 20.46
CA LEU A 157 9.38 7.23 20.70
C LEU A 157 8.22 7.62 21.61
N GLU A 158 8.52 8.17 22.79
CA GLU A 158 7.51 8.53 23.79
C GLU A 158 6.54 9.57 23.22
N GLN A 159 7.05 10.59 22.52
CA GLN A 159 6.22 11.62 21.88
C GLN A 159 5.27 11.01 20.84
N ARG A 160 5.79 10.16 19.93
CA ARG A 160 4.98 9.50 18.90
C ARG A 160 3.93 8.57 19.49
N GLN A 161 4.28 7.80 20.52
CA GLN A 161 3.33 6.90 21.18
C GLN A 161 2.28 7.67 21.98
N ALA A 162 2.67 8.73 22.70
CA ALA A 162 1.73 9.55 23.47
C ALA A 162 0.64 10.16 22.58
N VAL A 163 1.01 10.70 21.39
CA VAL A 163 0.05 11.24 20.42
C VAL A 163 -0.97 10.18 20.01
N GLN A 164 -0.51 8.98 19.62
CA GLN A 164 -1.38 7.91 19.13
C GLN A 164 -2.27 7.34 20.23
N ARG A 165 -1.72 7.14 21.43
CA ARG A 165 -2.46 6.68 22.62
C ARG A 165 -3.56 7.64 23.02
N ASN A 166 -3.24 8.93 23.08
CA ASN A 166 -4.20 9.97 23.45
C ASN A 166 -5.30 10.09 22.39
N ALA A 167 -4.95 9.96 21.11
CA ALA A 167 -5.93 9.96 20.02
C ALA A 167 -6.93 8.80 20.14
N LEU A 168 -6.45 7.56 20.35
CA LEU A 168 -7.34 6.41 20.56
C LEU A 168 -8.18 6.55 21.85
N ALA A 169 -7.57 7.01 22.95
CA ALA A 169 -8.28 7.21 24.22
C ALA A 169 -9.35 8.32 24.15
N GLY A 170 -9.20 9.27 23.23
CA GLY A 170 -10.17 10.34 23.00
C GLY A 170 -11.35 9.96 22.10
N LEU A 171 -11.37 8.75 21.54
CA LEU A 171 -12.49 8.28 20.72
C LEU A 171 -13.75 8.07 21.59
N SER A 172 -14.88 8.61 21.15
CA SER A 172 -16.15 8.57 21.89
C SER A 172 -17.36 8.61 20.97
N HIS A 173 -18.56 8.53 21.55
CA HIS A 173 -19.81 8.65 20.79
C HIS A 173 -19.98 10.03 20.13
N ASP A 174 -19.28 11.07 20.60
CA ASP A 174 -19.35 12.42 20.02
C ASP A 174 -18.35 12.65 18.88
N SER A 175 -17.47 11.68 18.61
CA SER A 175 -16.45 11.79 17.58
C SER A 175 -17.04 11.97 16.18
N GLN A 176 -16.35 12.75 15.35
CA GLN A 176 -16.67 12.92 13.93
C GLN A 176 -15.44 12.58 13.10
N LEU A 177 -15.45 11.41 12.46
CA LEU A 177 -14.27 10.78 11.89
C LEU A 177 -14.43 10.60 10.38
N VAL A 178 -13.39 10.98 9.64
CA VAL A 178 -13.20 10.56 8.26
C VAL A 178 -11.86 9.84 8.14
N LEU A 179 -11.92 8.54 7.82
CA LEU A 179 -10.75 7.69 7.67
C LEU A 179 -10.31 7.68 6.21
N TRP A 180 -9.01 7.88 5.94
CA TRP A 180 -8.43 7.83 4.60
C TRP A 180 -7.58 6.58 4.44
N CYS A 181 -8.09 5.63 3.66
CA CYS A 181 -7.50 4.30 3.54
C CYS A 181 -7.29 3.85 2.08
N GLU A 182 -6.27 3.03 1.92
CA GLU A 182 -5.87 2.34 0.72
C GLU A 182 -6.15 0.83 0.87
N ALA A 183 -5.88 0.10 -0.20
CA ALA A 183 -6.14 -1.33 -0.26
C ALA A 183 -5.15 -2.20 0.51
N ASP A 184 -4.02 -1.65 0.93
CA ASP A 184 -2.86 -2.41 1.38
C ASP A 184 -2.95 -2.84 2.85
N ALA A 185 -2.00 -3.67 3.29
CA ALA A 185 -2.00 -4.18 4.66
C ALA A 185 -1.71 -3.11 5.73
N TYR A 186 -0.90 -2.09 5.42
CA TYR A 186 -0.57 -1.02 6.36
C TYR A 186 -1.84 -0.22 6.69
N ASP A 187 -2.53 0.18 5.64
CA ASP A 187 -3.77 0.94 5.69
C ASP A 187 -4.92 0.16 6.33
N GLN A 188 -5.10 -1.10 5.94
CA GLN A 188 -6.21 -1.90 6.44
C GLN A 188 -5.99 -2.33 7.90
N LEU A 189 -4.74 -2.54 8.35
CA LEU A 189 -4.45 -2.77 9.77
C LEU A 189 -4.66 -1.51 10.60
N PHE A 190 -4.28 -0.34 10.10
CA PHE A 190 -4.63 0.95 10.68
C PHE A 190 -6.14 1.10 10.82
N LEU A 191 -6.90 0.83 9.75
CA LEU A 191 -8.35 0.94 9.72
C LEU A 191 -9.01 0.07 10.79
N ILE A 192 -8.69 -1.22 10.83
CA ILE A 192 -9.31 -2.12 11.83
C ILE A 192 -8.87 -1.76 13.25
N ARG A 193 -7.66 -1.24 13.47
CA ARG A 193 -7.20 -0.81 14.80
C ARG A 193 -8.03 0.37 15.31
N VAL A 194 -8.24 1.40 14.49
CA VAL A 194 -9.05 2.57 14.86
C VAL A 194 -10.50 2.15 15.11
N LEU A 195 -11.09 1.39 14.19
CA LEU A 195 -12.47 0.93 14.30
C LEU A 195 -12.69 0.01 15.51
N ALA A 196 -11.75 -0.89 15.81
CA ALA A 196 -11.83 -1.77 16.98
C ALA A 196 -11.70 -1.01 18.31
N SER A 197 -11.09 0.18 18.30
CA SER A 197 -10.91 1.04 19.47
C SER A 197 -12.14 1.90 19.77
N LEU A 198 -13.11 1.99 18.86
CA LEU A 198 -14.35 2.72 19.10
C LEU A 198 -15.27 1.99 20.09
N PRO A 199 -15.80 2.68 21.12
CA PRO A 199 -16.70 2.07 22.09
C PRO A 199 -18.07 1.69 21.49
N GLY A 200 -18.46 2.34 20.39
CA GLY A 200 -19.70 2.17 19.65
C GLY A 200 -19.70 3.08 18.41
N LEU A 201 -20.80 3.14 17.66
CA LEU A 201 -20.90 4.06 16.53
C LEU A 201 -20.80 5.52 17.02
N PRO A 202 -19.84 6.31 16.50
CA PRO A 202 -19.73 7.72 16.86
C PRO A 202 -20.71 8.58 16.06
N ARG A 203 -20.81 9.87 16.40
CA ARG A 203 -21.71 10.84 15.76
C ARG A 203 -21.54 10.87 14.24
N ARG A 204 -20.30 10.75 13.74
CA ARG A 204 -20.00 10.62 12.31
C ARG A 204 -18.83 9.68 12.12
N LEU A 205 -18.99 8.68 11.25
CA LEU A 205 -17.94 7.76 10.84
C LEU A 205 -18.05 7.52 9.35
N GLU A 206 -17.10 8.06 8.60
CA GLU A 206 -17.03 7.89 7.16
C GLU A 206 -15.65 7.38 6.75
N LEU A 207 -15.62 6.67 5.63
CA LEU A 207 -14.42 6.07 5.08
C LEU A 207 -14.27 6.48 3.61
N ILE A 208 -13.09 6.98 3.27
CA ILE A 208 -12.60 7.06 1.89
C ILE A 208 -11.65 5.89 1.72
N GLU A 209 -12.02 4.95 0.86
CA GLU A 209 -11.30 3.70 0.63
C GLU A 209 -11.06 3.53 -0.86
N ILE A 210 -9.80 3.50 -1.30
CA ILE A 210 -9.47 3.36 -2.73
C ILE A 210 -8.37 2.35 -2.99
N ASP A 211 -8.43 1.73 -4.17
CA ASP A 211 -7.45 0.77 -4.66
C ASP A 211 -6.97 1.04 -6.08
N GLN A 212 -7.59 2.02 -6.74
CA GLN A 212 -7.26 2.45 -8.08
C GLN A 212 -7.71 3.90 -8.26
N VAL A 213 -7.01 4.61 -9.13
CA VAL A 213 -7.41 5.95 -9.56
C VAL A 213 -7.32 6.00 -11.09
N PRO A 214 -8.39 6.42 -11.80
CA PRO A 214 -8.34 6.54 -13.25
C PRO A 214 -7.15 7.39 -13.71
N GLY A 215 -6.42 6.89 -14.69
CA GLY A 215 -5.25 7.57 -15.22
C GLY A 215 -3.93 7.26 -14.52
N ILE A 216 -3.96 6.53 -13.41
CA ILE A 216 -2.78 6.03 -12.73
C ILE A 216 -2.51 4.59 -13.17
N GLU A 217 -1.29 4.31 -13.63
CA GLU A 217 -0.91 2.96 -14.10
C GLU A 217 -0.73 1.98 -12.94
N ARG A 218 -0.03 2.44 -11.90
CA ARG A 218 0.24 1.69 -10.68
C ARG A 218 -0.09 2.60 -9.49
N PHE A 219 -1.20 2.32 -8.82
CA PHE A 219 -1.58 3.03 -7.63
C PHE A 219 -0.81 2.45 -6.44
N ILE A 220 0.09 3.24 -5.84
CA ILE A 220 0.84 2.85 -4.64
C ILE A 220 0.16 3.40 -3.40
N GLY A 221 -0.25 4.67 -3.43
CA GLY A 221 -1.02 5.25 -2.33
C GLY A 221 -1.53 6.66 -2.59
N ILE A 222 -2.42 7.16 -1.74
CA ILE A 222 -3.06 8.48 -1.77
C ILE A 222 -2.00 9.59 -1.71
N GLY A 223 -0.89 9.38 -1.00
CA GLY A 223 0.23 10.32 -0.95
C GLY A 223 0.85 10.66 -2.31
N GLN A 224 0.65 9.82 -3.33
CA GLN A 224 1.12 10.10 -4.69
C GLN A 224 0.19 11.06 -5.45
N LEU A 225 -1.04 11.28 -4.97
CA LEU A 225 -2.07 12.03 -5.67
C LEU A 225 -1.84 13.53 -5.59
N ALA A 226 -2.18 14.24 -6.67
CA ALA A 226 -2.27 15.70 -6.62
C ALA A 226 -3.41 16.14 -5.68
N PRO A 227 -3.30 17.31 -5.00
CA PRO A 227 -4.32 17.79 -4.06
C PRO A 227 -5.75 17.83 -4.64
N ASP A 228 -5.90 18.18 -5.93
CA ASP A 228 -7.18 18.19 -6.64
C ASP A 228 -7.92 16.85 -6.57
N LEU A 229 -7.18 15.73 -6.55
CA LEU A 229 -7.76 14.41 -6.48
C LEU A 229 -8.33 14.12 -5.09
N LEU A 230 -7.83 14.74 -4.02
CA LEU A 230 -8.42 14.60 -2.68
C LEU A 230 -9.82 15.23 -2.63
N ALA A 231 -10.00 16.39 -3.25
CA ALA A 231 -11.32 17.01 -3.41
C ALA A 231 -12.26 16.13 -4.25
N TRP A 232 -11.73 15.43 -5.27
CA TRP A 232 -12.50 14.47 -6.06
C TRP A 232 -12.87 13.19 -5.30
N LEU A 233 -12.01 12.71 -4.40
CA LEU A 233 -12.27 11.54 -3.55
C LEU A 233 -13.30 11.83 -2.46
N TRP A 234 -13.31 13.07 -1.96
CA TRP A 234 -14.15 13.46 -0.85
C TRP A 234 -15.65 13.12 -0.96
N PRO A 235 -16.37 13.41 -2.07
CA PRO A 235 -17.77 13.02 -2.22
C PRO A 235 -17.98 11.50 -2.36
N GLN A 236 -16.92 10.70 -2.47
CA GLN A 236 -16.98 9.23 -2.56
C GLN A 236 -16.88 8.55 -1.19
N ARG A 237 -16.72 9.32 -0.11
CA ARG A 237 -16.76 8.79 1.25
C ARG A 237 -18.08 8.06 1.51
N ARG A 238 -18.00 6.96 2.26
CA ARG A 238 -19.18 6.18 2.66
C ARG A 238 -19.28 6.13 4.17
N ALA A 239 -20.50 6.24 4.69
CA ALA A 239 -20.76 6.02 6.11
C ALA A 239 -20.48 4.55 6.47
N LEU A 240 -19.88 4.32 7.63
CA LEU A 240 -19.73 2.98 8.20
C LEU A 240 -20.73 2.79 9.35
N GLY A 241 -21.20 1.55 9.52
CA GLY A 241 -22.12 1.17 10.58
C GLY A 241 -21.51 0.26 11.64
N GLU A 242 -22.36 -0.24 12.53
CA GLU A 242 -21.99 -1.20 13.58
C GLU A 242 -21.44 -2.53 13.03
N ASP A 243 -21.83 -2.90 11.81
CA ASP A 243 -21.31 -4.07 11.10
C ASP A 243 -19.81 -3.94 10.79
N ALA A 244 -19.36 -2.75 10.38
CA ALA A 244 -17.95 -2.46 10.17
C ALA A 244 -17.16 -2.49 11.50
N LEU A 245 -17.72 -1.97 12.59
CA LEU A 245 -17.08 -2.03 13.91
C LEU A 245 -16.96 -3.47 14.42
N ALA A 246 -18.02 -4.27 14.28
CA ALA A 246 -18.01 -5.69 14.65
C ALA A 246 -16.95 -6.47 13.85
N LEU A 247 -16.90 -6.25 12.53
CA LEU A 247 -15.90 -6.87 11.66
C LEU A 247 -14.48 -6.44 12.05
N ALA A 248 -14.24 -5.15 12.32
CA ALA A 248 -12.94 -4.65 12.72
C ALA A 248 -12.46 -5.26 14.04
N ARG A 249 -13.34 -5.39 15.05
CA ARG A 249 -13.01 -6.07 16.32
C ARG A 249 -12.66 -7.54 16.09
N GLN A 250 -13.42 -8.23 15.23
CA GLN A 250 -13.14 -9.62 14.87
C GLN A 250 -11.78 -9.75 14.16
N ALA A 251 -11.49 -8.88 13.20
CA ALA A 251 -10.24 -8.88 12.45
C ALA A 251 -9.04 -8.52 13.34
N TRP A 252 -9.18 -7.53 14.22
CA TRP A 252 -8.14 -7.15 15.17
C TRP A 252 -7.83 -8.29 16.16
N ALA A 253 -8.86 -8.91 16.73
CA ALA A 253 -8.68 -10.07 17.62
C ALA A 253 -8.01 -11.25 16.89
N ALA A 254 -8.37 -11.50 15.63
CA ALA A 254 -7.75 -12.56 14.83
C ALA A 254 -6.30 -12.26 14.45
N TYR A 255 -5.99 -11.01 14.08
CA TYR A 255 -4.64 -10.60 13.70
C TYR A 255 -3.66 -10.63 14.87
N THR A 256 -4.14 -10.30 16.08
CA THR A 256 -3.33 -10.27 17.30
C THR A 256 -3.22 -11.62 18.03
N ALA A 257 -3.94 -12.64 17.55
CA ALA A 257 -3.89 -13.98 18.12
C ALA A 257 -2.59 -14.72 17.76
N PRO A 258 -2.07 -15.59 18.65
CA PRO A 258 -0.93 -16.47 18.35
C PRO A 258 -1.29 -17.63 17.40
N ASP A 259 -2.59 -17.83 17.12
CA ASP A 259 -3.11 -18.79 16.16
C ASP A 259 -3.67 -18.05 14.93
N PRO A 260 -3.07 -18.21 13.74
CA PRO A 260 -3.49 -17.50 12.53
C PRO A 260 -4.73 -18.08 11.84
N GLN A 261 -5.34 -19.16 12.31
CA GLN A 261 -6.45 -19.79 11.59
C GLN A 261 -7.68 -18.88 11.46
N ALA A 262 -7.98 -18.09 12.50
CA ALA A 262 -9.08 -17.11 12.43
C ALA A 262 -8.76 -16.01 11.41
N TRP A 263 -7.51 -15.55 11.38
CA TRP A 263 -7.02 -14.59 10.41
C TRP A 263 -7.10 -15.16 8.99
N ALA A 264 -6.60 -16.38 8.75
CA ALA A 264 -6.69 -17.06 7.45
C ALA A 264 -8.14 -17.18 6.94
N ARG A 265 -9.10 -17.52 7.82
CA ARG A 265 -10.52 -17.56 7.46
C ARG A 265 -11.08 -16.20 7.06
N LEU A 266 -10.64 -15.11 7.68
CA LEU A 266 -11.05 -13.75 7.31
C LEU A 266 -10.41 -13.30 5.99
N ALA A 267 -9.15 -13.65 5.77
CA ALA A 267 -8.43 -13.36 4.54
C ALA A 267 -9.08 -14.00 3.30
N GLY A 268 -9.61 -15.23 3.43
CA GLY A 268 -10.27 -15.95 2.34
C GLY A 268 -11.72 -15.52 2.03
N ARG A 269 -12.23 -14.44 2.64
CA ARG A 269 -13.63 -14.00 2.50
C ARG A 269 -13.74 -12.59 1.93
N GLN A 270 -14.84 -12.34 1.21
CA GLN A 270 -15.29 -11.00 0.89
C GLN A 270 -16.09 -10.43 2.05
N HIS A 271 -15.87 -9.15 2.37
CA HIS A 271 -16.52 -8.46 3.47
C HIS A 271 -17.27 -7.24 2.94
N THR A 272 -18.60 -7.27 2.96
CA THR A 272 -19.39 -6.16 2.40
C THR A 272 -19.12 -4.83 3.12
N ALA A 273 -18.95 -4.86 4.45
CA ALA A 273 -18.68 -3.66 5.24
C ALA A 273 -17.29 -3.06 4.95
N LEU A 274 -16.28 -3.90 4.71
CA LEU A 274 -14.89 -3.49 4.43
C LEU A 274 -14.33 -4.31 3.23
N PRO A 275 -14.68 -3.96 1.98
CA PRO A 275 -14.43 -4.81 0.82
C PRO A 275 -12.94 -5.09 0.53
N LEU A 276 -12.03 -4.20 0.95
CA LEU A 276 -10.61 -4.36 0.70
C LEU A 276 -9.87 -5.15 1.80
N LEU A 277 -10.51 -5.36 2.96
CA LEU A 277 -9.89 -6.00 4.11
C LEU A 277 -9.41 -7.43 3.83
N GLY A 278 -10.24 -8.24 3.16
CA GLY A 278 -9.94 -9.65 2.90
C GLY A 278 -8.63 -9.84 2.13
N ARG A 279 -8.45 -9.09 1.03
CA ARG A 279 -7.22 -9.15 0.22
C ARG A 279 -5.99 -8.63 0.96
N ALA A 280 -6.15 -7.60 1.79
CA ALA A 280 -5.04 -7.03 2.56
C ALA A 280 -4.57 -8.03 3.63
N LEU A 281 -5.52 -8.64 4.34
CA LEU A 281 -5.25 -9.71 5.28
C LEU A 281 -4.63 -10.92 4.58
N ALA A 282 -5.07 -11.27 3.36
CA ALA A 282 -4.48 -12.36 2.59
C ALA A 282 -3.03 -12.07 2.20
N ARG A 283 -2.73 -10.85 1.71
CA ARG A 283 -1.36 -10.46 1.41
C ARG A 283 -0.48 -10.45 2.65
N GLN A 284 -0.96 -9.91 3.77
CA GLN A 284 -0.23 -9.89 5.04
C GLN A 284 0.00 -11.30 5.61
N LEU A 285 -0.95 -12.22 5.41
CA LEU A 285 -0.83 -13.62 5.86
C LEU A 285 0.34 -14.33 5.15
N GLN A 286 0.65 -13.93 3.92
CA GLN A 286 1.79 -14.43 3.16
C GLN A 286 3.15 -13.96 3.71
N GLU A 287 3.18 -13.12 4.74
CA GLU A 287 4.41 -12.86 5.51
C GLU A 287 4.74 -13.97 6.51
N LEU A 288 3.79 -14.87 6.80
CA LEU A 288 4.14 -16.15 7.44
C LEU A 288 5.09 -16.94 6.52
N PRO A 289 5.96 -17.80 7.09
CA PRO A 289 6.82 -18.66 6.29
C PRO A 289 6.02 -19.49 5.29
N GLY A 290 6.37 -19.41 4.01
CA GLY A 290 5.75 -20.21 2.97
C GLY A 290 6.03 -21.70 3.18
N ALA A 291 5.03 -22.55 2.95
CA ALA A 291 5.13 -23.99 3.24
C ALA A 291 6.17 -24.76 2.40
N ILE A 292 6.63 -24.19 1.27
CA ILE A 292 7.56 -24.84 0.34
C ILE A 292 9.01 -24.49 0.65
N ASP A 293 9.31 -23.20 0.80
CA ASP A 293 10.67 -22.67 0.92
C ASP A 293 10.96 -22.01 2.27
N GLY A 294 9.96 -21.84 3.14
CA GLY A 294 10.07 -21.17 4.43
C GLY A 294 10.24 -19.65 4.37
N LEU A 295 10.15 -19.03 3.18
CA LEU A 295 10.26 -17.59 3.01
C LEU A 295 8.90 -16.92 3.14
N SER A 296 8.87 -15.72 3.72
CA SER A 296 7.75 -14.79 3.50
C SER A 296 7.63 -14.45 2.01
N LEU A 297 6.46 -13.97 1.58
CA LEU A 297 6.27 -13.52 0.20
C LEU A 297 7.20 -12.34 -0.14
N THR A 298 7.37 -11.38 0.76
CA THR A 298 8.31 -10.26 0.54
C THR A 298 9.73 -10.74 0.31
N GLU A 299 10.25 -11.63 1.17
CA GLU A 299 11.58 -12.22 0.99
C GLU A 299 11.67 -12.98 -0.34
N ARG A 300 10.68 -13.81 -0.66
CA ARG A 300 10.65 -14.57 -1.92
C ARG A 300 10.70 -13.67 -3.14
N LEU A 301 9.92 -12.58 -3.16
CA LEU A 301 9.89 -11.64 -4.28
C LEU A 301 11.24 -10.92 -4.44
N LEU A 302 11.84 -10.44 -3.34
CA LEU A 302 13.16 -9.81 -3.39
C LEU A 302 14.24 -10.78 -3.92
N LEU A 303 14.28 -12.02 -3.41
CA LEU A 303 15.29 -12.98 -3.85
C LEU A 303 15.08 -13.35 -5.33
N ARG A 304 13.83 -13.48 -5.80
CA ARG A 304 13.51 -13.72 -7.22
C ARG A 304 13.92 -12.54 -8.12
N ALA A 305 13.75 -11.31 -7.66
CA ALA A 305 14.20 -10.13 -8.40
C ALA A 305 15.73 -10.17 -8.60
N LEU A 306 16.49 -10.53 -7.57
CA LEU A 306 17.94 -10.70 -7.65
C LEU A 306 18.36 -11.91 -8.50
N ALA A 307 17.66 -13.04 -8.39
CA ALA A 307 17.95 -14.23 -9.20
C ALA A 307 17.77 -13.97 -10.70
N SER A 308 16.75 -13.18 -11.07
CA SER A 308 16.42 -12.92 -12.48
C SER A 308 17.26 -11.80 -13.11
N ARG A 309 17.66 -10.79 -12.33
CA ARG A 309 18.32 -9.57 -12.85
C ARG A 309 19.79 -9.45 -12.41
N GLY A 310 20.26 -10.34 -11.56
CA GLY A 310 21.58 -10.28 -10.94
C GLY A 310 21.68 -9.25 -9.82
N GLU A 311 22.91 -9.03 -9.38
CA GLU A 311 23.26 -8.10 -8.31
C GLU A 311 22.81 -6.66 -8.63
N MET A 312 22.11 -6.02 -7.70
CA MET A 312 21.66 -4.63 -7.86
C MET A 312 21.58 -3.87 -6.54
N ALA A 313 21.53 -2.54 -6.61
CA ALA A 313 21.37 -1.68 -5.43
C ALA A 313 20.07 -1.97 -4.67
N ALA A 314 20.09 -1.96 -3.34
CA ALA A 314 18.93 -2.27 -2.49
C ALA A 314 17.70 -1.40 -2.80
N GLY A 315 17.90 -0.11 -3.07
CA GLY A 315 16.82 0.80 -3.47
C GLY A 315 16.21 0.45 -4.84
N ARG A 316 16.97 -0.17 -5.74
CA ARG A 316 16.46 -0.69 -7.02
C ARG A 316 15.64 -1.96 -6.81
N VAL A 317 16.03 -2.83 -5.88
CA VAL A 317 15.21 -3.99 -5.49
C VAL A 317 13.89 -3.52 -4.88
N PHE A 318 13.94 -2.56 -3.96
CA PHE A 318 12.74 -1.96 -3.38
C PHE A 318 11.81 -1.36 -4.43
N GLY A 319 12.35 -0.56 -5.35
CA GLY A 319 11.54 0.02 -6.44
C GLY A 319 10.92 -1.02 -7.36
N GLN A 320 11.64 -2.11 -7.67
CA GLN A 320 11.11 -3.24 -8.45
C GLN A 320 9.98 -3.95 -7.70
N LEU A 321 10.17 -4.23 -6.40
CA LEU A 321 9.17 -4.87 -5.55
C LEU A 321 7.86 -4.07 -5.54
N MET A 322 7.94 -2.77 -5.23
CA MET A 322 6.76 -1.91 -5.09
C MET A 322 6.03 -1.70 -6.42
N MET A 323 6.78 -1.51 -7.51
CA MET A 323 6.21 -1.10 -8.80
C MET A 323 5.80 -2.25 -9.71
N GLN A 324 6.34 -3.46 -9.52
CA GLN A 324 6.21 -4.55 -10.48
C GLN A 324 5.85 -5.89 -9.84
N ASP A 325 6.53 -6.29 -8.76
CA ASP A 325 6.52 -7.69 -8.32
C ASP A 325 5.47 -7.99 -7.24
N ASP A 326 5.30 -7.09 -6.27
CA ASP A 326 4.31 -7.28 -5.19
C ASP A 326 2.89 -7.05 -5.73
N PRO A 327 1.92 -7.97 -5.57
CA PRO A 327 0.57 -7.74 -6.05
C PRO A 327 -0.17 -6.64 -5.27
N LEU A 328 0.19 -6.37 -4.02
CA LEU A 328 -0.46 -5.40 -3.14
C LEU A 328 0.59 -4.80 -2.18
N PRO A 329 1.44 -3.89 -2.68
CA PRO A 329 2.59 -3.36 -1.95
C PRO A 329 2.15 -2.45 -0.80
N TYR A 330 2.85 -2.52 0.33
CA TYR A 330 2.56 -1.72 1.56
C TYR A 330 3.83 -1.20 2.26
N LEU A 331 5.01 -1.50 1.75
CA LEU A 331 6.26 -1.23 2.44
C LEU A 331 6.73 0.22 2.22
N GLY A 332 7.09 0.88 3.33
CA GLY A 332 8.01 2.01 3.30
C GLY A 332 9.45 1.57 3.08
N ASP A 333 10.30 2.49 2.62
CA ASP A 333 11.72 2.24 2.35
C ASP A 333 12.50 1.83 3.61
N MET A 334 12.22 2.48 4.74
CA MET A 334 12.81 2.13 6.03
C MET A 334 12.34 0.76 6.55
N MET A 335 11.08 0.38 6.26
CA MET A 335 10.57 -0.95 6.61
C MET A 335 11.27 -2.03 5.79
N PHE A 336 11.46 -1.79 4.49
CA PHE A 336 12.23 -2.68 3.63
C PHE A 336 13.67 -2.82 4.12
N HIS A 337 14.33 -1.73 4.52
CA HIS A 337 15.67 -1.79 5.10
C HIS A 337 15.72 -2.63 6.38
N VAL A 338 14.71 -2.58 7.24
CA VAL A 338 14.59 -3.46 8.42
C VAL A 338 14.46 -4.93 8.02
N LEU A 339 13.63 -5.24 7.01
CA LEU A 339 13.45 -6.61 6.51
C LEU A 339 14.72 -7.20 5.89
N LEU A 340 15.61 -6.36 5.34
CA LEU A 340 16.91 -6.81 4.84
C LEU A 340 17.87 -7.28 5.94
N GLN A 341 17.79 -6.69 7.14
CA GLN A 341 18.77 -6.93 8.21
C GLN A 341 18.95 -8.42 8.56
N PRO A 342 17.89 -9.20 8.84
CA PRO A 342 18.05 -10.62 9.16
C PRO A 342 18.57 -11.45 7.98
N LEU A 343 18.29 -11.05 6.73
CA LEU A 343 18.76 -11.74 5.53
C LEU A 343 20.26 -11.53 5.26
N ILE A 344 20.81 -10.39 5.68
CA ILE A 344 22.21 -10.00 5.49
C ILE A 344 23.07 -10.42 6.68
N HIS A 345 22.56 -10.23 7.90
CA HIS A 345 23.33 -10.39 9.13
C HIS A 345 22.93 -11.61 9.97
N GLY A 346 21.97 -12.42 9.48
CA GLY A 346 21.60 -13.68 10.10
C GLY A 346 22.77 -14.68 10.14
N PRO A 347 22.68 -15.73 10.98
CA PRO A 347 23.74 -16.74 11.13
C PRO A 347 24.02 -17.50 9.83
N GLN A 348 23.00 -17.65 8.97
CA GLN A 348 23.10 -18.22 7.64
C GLN A 348 22.53 -17.22 6.62
N PRO A 349 23.31 -16.23 6.17
CA PRO A 349 22.79 -15.12 5.37
C PRO A 349 22.29 -15.60 3.99
N LEU A 350 21.17 -15.04 3.56
CA LEU A 350 20.64 -15.22 2.20
C LEU A 350 21.16 -14.12 1.24
N LEU A 351 21.60 -13.00 1.80
CA LEU A 351 22.10 -11.85 1.04
C LEU A 351 23.50 -11.47 1.47
N LEU A 352 24.31 -11.06 0.49
CA LEU A 352 25.53 -10.28 0.72
C LEU A 352 25.24 -8.83 0.38
N GLU A 353 25.74 -7.92 1.21
CA GLU A 353 25.66 -6.48 0.99
C GLU A 353 27.04 -5.91 0.66
N GLY A 354 27.14 -5.21 -0.46
CA GLY A 354 28.33 -4.48 -0.89
C GLY A 354 28.50 -3.13 -0.19
N PRO A 355 29.63 -2.43 -0.44
CA PRO A 355 29.88 -1.12 0.16
C PRO A 355 28.92 -0.03 -0.35
N GLY A 356 28.72 1.01 0.46
CA GLY A 356 27.94 2.20 0.11
C GLY A 356 27.58 3.04 1.33
N GLU A 357 27.54 4.37 1.18
CA GLU A 357 27.25 5.29 2.29
C GLU A 357 25.82 5.09 2.80
N ALA A 358 24.83 5.13 1.89
CA ALA A 358 23.44 4.88 2.19
C ALA A 358 23.06 3.43 1.84
N TRP A 359 22.22 2.80 2.67
CA TRP A 359 21.75 1.42 2.48
C TRP A 359 21.17 1.20 1.07
N ALA A 360 20.39 2.18 0.56
CA ALA A 360 19.73 2.08 -0.73
C ALA A 360 20.70 1.97 -1.93
N GLN A 361 21.95 2.42 -1.76
CA GLN A 361 22.99 2.36 -2.79
C GLN A 361 23.80 1.07 -2.75
N ARG A 362 23.81 0.38 -1.60
CA ARG A 362 24.57 -0.85 -1.40
C ARG A 362 24.00 -1.95 -2.27
N ARG A 363 24.88 -2.69 -2.93
CA ARG A 363 24.50 -3.75 -3.86
C ARG A 363 24.19 -5.03 -3.09
N LEU A 364 23.05 -5.64 -3.41
CA LEU A 364 22.63 -6.91 -2.85
C LEU A 364 22.93 -8.03 -3.83
N GLN A 365 23.51 -9.12 -3.33
CA GLN A 365 23.80 -10.33 -4.07
C GLN A 365 23.23 -11.54 -3.32
N LEU A 366 22.71 -12.53 -4.06
CA LEU A 366 22.30 -13.80 -3.47
C LEU A 366 23.50 -14.62 -2.99
N THR A 367 23.36 -15.29 -1.85
CA THR A 367 24.29 -16.35 -1.45
C THR A 367 23.94 -17.67 -2.15
N PRO A 368 24.87 -18.65 -2.21
CA PRO A 368 24.55 -20.00 -2.68
C PRO A 368 23.42 -20.65 -1.88
N LEU A 369 23.25 -20.29 -0.61
CA LEU A 369 22.14 -20.76 0.21
C LEU A 369 20.80 -20.18 -0.29
N ALA A 370 20.73 -18.89 -0.61
CA ALA A 370 19.52 -18.28 -1.15
C ALA A 370 19.08 -18.92 -2.47
N GLU A 371 20.02 -19.28 -3.34
CA GLU A 371 19.72 -20.01 -4.57
C GLU A 371 19.14 -21.40 -4.29
N GLN A 372 19.65 -22.12 -3.27
CA GLN A 372 19.10 -23.41 -2.87
C GLN A 372 17.71 -23.29 -2.25
N VAL A 373 17.48 -22.26 -1.43
CA VAL A 373 16.16 -21.97 -0.85
C VAL A 373 15.14 -21.63 -1.94
N LEU A 374 15.48 -20.73 -2.86
CA LEU A 374 14.61 -20.40 -3.99
C LEU A 374 14.30 -21.59 -4.90
N ALA A 375 15.24 -22.53 -5.03
CA ALA A 375 15.05 -23.76 -5.79
C ALA A 375 14.27 -24.83 -5.00
N GLY A 376 13.84 -24.56 -3.77
CA GLY A 376 13.13 -25.52 -2.91
C GLY A 376 14.00 -26.70 -2.44
N LYS A 377 15.33 -26.58 -2.55
CA LYS A 377 16.28 -27.64 -2.13
C LYS A 377 16.57 -27.59 -0.63
N VAL A 378 16.50 -26.39 -0.05
CA VAL A 378 16.64 -26.14 1.39
C VAL A 378 15.43 -25.35 1.83
N HIS A 379 14.85 -25.71 2.96
CA HIS A 379 13.75 -24.95 3.54
C HIS A 379 14.32 -23.93 4.52
N TRP A 380 13.97 -22.65 4.39
CA TRP A 380 14.60 -21.56 5.16
C TRP A 380 14.48 -21.75 6.68
N LEU A 381 13.36 -22.27 7.17
CA LEU A 381 13.21 -22.58 8.60
C LEU A 381 14.21 -23.64 9.12
N ASP A 382 14.75 -24.52 8.28
CA ASP A 382 15.78 -25.50 8.69
C ASP A 382 17.16 -24.86 8.88
N CYS A 383 17.34 -23.63 8.39
CA CYS A 383 18.52 -22.81 8.61
C CYS A 383 18.51 -22.09 9.97
N HIS A 384 17.46 -22.30 10.78
CA HIS A 384 17.24 -21.66 12.09
C HIS A 384 17.39 -20.13 12.04
N PRO A 385 16.58 -19.42 11.22
CA PRO A 385 16.55 -17.96 11.25
C PRO A 385 16.14 -17.45 12.63
N ALA A 386 16.50 -16.19 12.92
CA ALA A 386 16.13 -15.56 14.18
C ALA A 386 14.60 -15.52 14.35
N PRO A 387 14.07 -15.75 15.57
CA PRO A 387 12.65 -15.63 15.83
C PRO A 387 12.13 -14.24 15.46
N HIS A 388 10.97 -14.20 14.82
CA HIS A 388 10.34 -12.96 14.37
C HIS A 388 8.82 -13.06 14.49
N TRP A 389 8.15 -11.92 14.37
CA TRP A 389 6.71 -11.83 14.53
C TRP A 389 6.02 -11.43 13.24
N VAL A 390 4.87 -12.04 13.01
CA VAL A 390 3.91 -11.66 11.97
C VAL A 390 2.57 -11.46 12.65
N GLY A 391 2.22 -10.19 12.91
CA GLY A 391 1.08 -9.86 13.76
C GLY A 391 1.23 -10.45 15.17
N GLY A 392 0.20 -11.17 15.63
CA GLY A 392 0.21 -11.89 16.90
C GLY A 392 0.95 -13.23 16.90
N VAL A 393 1.49 -13.67 15.76
CA VAL A 393 2.14 -14.98 15.60
C VAL A 393 3.64 -14.85 15.75
N LEU A 394 4.21 -15.50 16.76
CA LEU A 394 5.65 -15.69 16.88
C LEU A 394 6.07 -16.86 15.98
N ILE A 395 7.02 -16.59 15.09
CA ILE A 395 7.69 -17.58 14.26
C ILE A 395 9.00 -17.94 14.93
N ASP A 396 9.07 -19.16 15.45
CA ASP A 396 10.29 -19.76 15.98
C ASP A 396 10.54 -21.08 15.24
N ALA A 397 11.66 -21.16 14.54
CA ALA A 397 12.06 -22.36 13.80
C ALA A 397 12.21 -23.59 14.72
N ALA A 398 12.46 -23.38 16.02
CA ALA A 398 12.63 -24.45 16.99
C ALA A 398 11.30 -24.97 17.57
N ASP A 399 10.18 -24.26 17.40
CA ASP A 399 8.88 -24.59 18.02
C ASP A 399 7.74 -24.72 17.00
N ARG A 400 7.81 -25.76 16.16
CA ARG A 400 6.74 -26.16 15.22
C ARG A 400 6.04 -24.95 14.57
N PRO A 401 6.79 -24.13 13.81
CA PRO A 401 6.30 -22.84 13.33
C PRO A 401 5.08 -22.99 12.44
N TRP A 402 4.22 -21.97 12.44
CA TRP A 402 3.14 -21.84 11.48
C TRP A 402 3.71 -21.58 10.08
N VAL A 403 3.14 -22.24 9.09
CA VAL A 403 3.43 -22.02 7.68
C VAL A 403 2.15 -21.73 6.91
N VAL A 404 2.28 -21.10 5.74
CA VAL A 404 1.16 -20.72 4.87
C VAL A 404 1.34 -21.26 3.45
N SER A 405 0.25 -21.74 2.83
CA SER A 405 0.22 -22.07 1.40
C SER A 405 -0.01 -20.82 0.53
N GLU A 406 0.22 -20.92 -0.78
CA GLU A 406 -0.13 -19.85 -1.72
C GLU A 406 -1.63 -19.51 -1.72
N GLN A 407 -2.48 -20.46 -1.34
CA GLN A 407 -3.94 -20.29 -1.22
C GLN A 407 -4.37 -19.71 0.14
N GLY A 408 -3.43 -19.47 1.07
CA GLY A 408 -3.71 -18.90 2.38
C GLY A 408 -4.17 -19.91 3.44
N GLU A 409 -3.94 -21.20 3.22
CA GLU A 409 -4.16 -22.23 4.25
C GLU A 409 -2.98 -22.23 5.22
N VAL A 410 -3.26 -22.36 6.53
CA VAL A 410 -2.23 -22.32 7.58
C VAL A 410 -2.24 -23.60 8.42
N TRP A 411 -1.04 -24.11 8.72
CA TRP A 411 -0.85 -25.24 9.63
C TRP A 411 0.51 -25.15 10.31
N ARG A 412 0.69 -25.91 11.40
CA ARG A 412 2.01 -26.04 12.03
C ARG A 412 2.86 -27.07 11.29
N ARG A 413 4.09 -26.69 10.94
CA ARG A 413 5.10 -27.59 10.41
C ARG A 413 5.42 -28.69 11.43
N ARG A 414 5.63 -29.91 10.95
CA ARG A 414 5.92 -31.09 11.77
C ARG A 414 7.39 -31.23 12.02
#